data_AF-A0A934BLH1-F1
#
_entry.id   AF-A0A934BLH1-F1
#
_cell.length_a   1.000
_cell.length_b   1.000
_cell.length_c   1.000
_cell.angle_alpha   90.00
_cell.angle_beta   90.00
_cell.angle_gamma   90.00
#
_symmetry.space_group_name_H-M   'P 1'
#
loop_
_entity.id
_entity.type
_entity.pdbx_description
1 polymer ?
#
loop_
_entity_poly.entity_id
_entity_poly.type
_entity_poly.pdbx_seq_one_letter_code
_entity_poly.pdbx_strand_id
1 'polypeptide(L)'
;MAKHKVIFAAAFAVIVFVGSYLFFLEDDKKGVVVFVEAYINAVKNEDFKTAYNLNAASQKRSLFVLKGTDSNKDEILKQIYEEQKTIFVSVQNRFVPNALWTEKALFIKGMKYKINKVTMGLDVDNPTAFYRKRINAAADIEAEYNNKETAPVFEGGSIKKTDMIVKMVHSKNIGKTLKSMSGIEDDKWLFKGVAIKYGSIVYW
;
A
#
# COMPACT_ATOMS: atom_id res chain seq x y z
N MET A 1 -30.04 -38.46 -23.49
CA MET A 1 -28.75 -37.96 -24.00
C MET A 1 -28.57 -36.43 -23.84
N ALA A 2 -29.62 -35.60 -24.06
CA ALA A 2 -29.52 -34.13 -23.91
C ALA A 2 -29.23 -33.63 -22.48
N LYS A 3 -29.81 -34.24 -21.43
CA LYS A 3 -29.59 -33.85 -20.02
C LYS A 3 -28.12 -33.94 -19.60
N HIS A 4 -27.40 -34.98 -20.01
CA HIS A 4 -25.97 -35.11 -19.70
C HIS A 4 -25.13 -34.03 -20.39
N LYS A 5 -25.43 -33.69 -21.66
CA LYS A 5 -24.74 -32.60 -22.37
C LYS A 5 -24.95 -31.23 -21.71
N VAL A 6 -26.14 -30.97 -21.18
CA VAL A 6 -26.45 -29.73 -20.43
C VAL A 6 -25.70 -29.68 -19.09
N ILE A 7 -25.62 -30.80 -18.36
CA ILE A 7 -24.87 -30.88 -17.10
C ILE A 7 -23.37 -30.69 -17.34
N PHE A 8 -22.81 -31.31 -18.38
CA PHE A 8 -21.40 -31.13 -18.76
C PHE A 8 -21.09 -29.69 -19.18
N ALA A 9 -21.97 -29.04 -19.93
CA ALA A 9 -21.81 -27.64 -20.32
C ALA A 9 -21.88 -26.68 -19.11
N ALA A 10 -22.79 -26.93 -18.16
CA ALA A 10 -22.90 -26.14 -16.93
C ALA A 10 -21.68 -26.33 -16.02
N ALA A 11 -21.20 -27.57 -15.84
CA ALA A 11 -20.00 -27.86 -15.07
C ALA A 11 -18.75 -27.20 -15.70
N PHE A 12 -18.62 -27.25 -17.03
CA PHE A 12 -17.53 -26.59 -17.75
C PHE A 12 -17.60 -25.06 -17.60
N ALA A 13 -18.79 -24.45 -17.73
CA ALA A 13 -18.96 -23.02 -17.52
C ALA A 13 -18.59 -22.60 -16.09
N VAL A 14 -18.97 -23.38 -15.06
CA VAL A 14 -18.55 -23.13 -13.67
C VAL A 14 -17.04 -23.25 -13.52
N ILE A 15 -16.40 -24.28 -14.09
CA ILE A 15 -14.93 -24.44 -14.03
C ILE A 15 -14.23 -23.26 -14.72
N VAL A 16 -14.69 -22.83 -15.89
CA VAL A 16 -14.14 -21.68 -16.60
C VAL A 16 -14.35 -20.40 -15.80
N PHE A 17 -15.51 -20.20 -15.17
CA PHE A 17 -15.81 -19.02 -14.37
C PHE A 17 -14.98 -18.98 -13.07
N VAL A 18 -14.82 -20.12 -12.39
CA VAL A 18 -13.98 -20.26 -11.19
C VAL A 18 -12.50 -20.10 -11.56
N GLY A 19 -12.05 -20.72 -12.65
CA GLY A 19 -10.67 -20.62 -13.13
C GLY A 19 -10.30 -19.20 -13.53
N SER A 20 -11.17 -18.50 -14.27
CA SER A 20 -10.97 -17.08 -14.60
C SER A 20 -11.00 -16.19 -13.36
N TYR A 21 -11.92 -16.41 -12.42
CA TYR A 21 -11.96 -15.67 -11.16
C TYR A 21 -10.68 -15.84 -10.31
N LEU A 22 -10.18 -17.08 -10.20
CA LEU A 22 -8.93 -17.36 -9.49
C LEU A 22 -7.72 -16.71 -10.19
N PHE A 23 -7.70 -16.72 -11.52
CA PHE A 23 -6.64 -16.08 -12.32
C PHE A 23 -6.58 -14.57 -12.08
N PHE A 24 -7.73 -13.88 -12.09
CA PHE A 24 -7.79 -12.44 -11.78
C PHE A 24 -7.34 -12.10 -10.35
N LEU A 25 -7.69 -12.94 -9.36
CA LEU A 25 -7.25 -12.74 -7.98
C LEU A 25 -5.74 -12.96 -7.79
N GLU A 26 -5.13 -13.85 -8.57
CA GLU A 26 -3.69 -14.11 -8.51
C GLU A 26 -2.88 -12.97 -9.14
N ASP A 27 -3.37 -12.42 -10.25
CA ASP A 27 -2.77 -11.27 -10.93
C ASP A 27 -2.80 -10.02 -10.03
N ASP A 28 -3.94 -9.76 -9.38
CA ASP A 28 -4.08 -8.67 -8.41
C ASP A 28 -3.09 -8.80 -7.25
N LYS A 29 -2.87 -10.01 -6.72
CA LYS A 29 -1.90 -10.27 -5.65
C LYS A 29 -0.46 -10.00 -6.11
N LYS A 30 -0.10 -10.42 -7.32
CA LYS A 30 1.23 -10.14 -7.90
C LYS A 30 1.43 -8.64 -8.06
N GLY A 31 0.41 -7.91 -8.55
CA GLY A 31 0.42 -6.46 -8.59
C GLY A 31 0.68 -5.83 -7.22
N VAL A 32 -0.03 -6.28 -6.18
CA VAL A 32 0.21 -5.79 -4.81
C VAL A 32 1.65 -5.99 -4.37
N VAL A 33 2.24 -7.18 -4.60
CA VAL A 33 3.64 -7.47 -4.26
C VAL A 33 4.58 -6.44 -4.91
N VAL A 34 4.45 -6.24 -6.22
CA VAL A 34 5.30 -5.29 -6.97
C VAL A 34 5.22 -3.88 -6.39
N PHE A 35 4.01 -3.40 -6.08
CA PHE A 35 3.84 -2.05 -5.52
C PHE A 35 4.30 -1.92 -4.06
N VAL A 36 4.16 -2.98 -3.26
CA VAL A 36 4.71 -3.03 -1.90
C VAL A 36 6.24 -2.95 -1.95
N GLU A 37 6.88 -3.74 -2.80
CA GLU A 37 8.33 -3.72 -3.00
C GLU A 37 8.80 -2.35 -3.50
N ALA A 38 8.12 -1.78 -4.50
CA ALA A 38 8.42 -0.45 -5.02
C ALA A 38 8.34 0.63 -3.93
N TYR A 39 7.31 0.58 -3.08
CA TYR A 39 7.16 1.52 -1.98
C TYR A 39 8.27 1.37 -0.94
N ILE A 40 8.50 0.14 -0.46
CA ILE A 40 9.55 -0.13 0.54
C ILE A 40 10.91 0.30 0.00
N ASN A 41 11.23 -0.02 -1.26
CA ASN A 41 12.49 0.37 -1.86
C ASN A 41 12.62 1.88 -2.04
N ALA A 42 11.55 2.58 -2.41
CA ALA A 42 11.56 4.05 -2.50
C ALA A 42 11.86 4.69 -1.13
N VAL A 43 11.23 4.20 -0.06
CA VAL A 43 11.49 4.70 1.30
C VAL A 43 12.92 4.36 1.77
N LYS A 44 13.38 3.12 1.56
CA LYS A 44 14.75 2.68 1.92
C LYS A 44 15.84 3.47 1.23
N ASN A 45 15.59 3.90 0.00
CA ASN A 45 16.54 4.65 -0.83
C ASN A 45 16.34 6.17 -0.76
N GLU A 46 15.46 6.64 0.13
CA GLU A 46 15.13 8.06 0.29
C GLU A 46 14.61 8.73 -1.01
N ASP A 47 14.05 7.93 -1.93
CA ASP A 47 13.37 8.43 -3.13
C ASP A 47 11.97 8.95 -2.76
N PHE A 48 11.96 10.16 -2.23
CA PHE A 48 10.74 10.82 -1.79
C PHE A 48 9.72 10.97 -2.92
N LYS A 49 10.14 11.24 -4.15
CA LYS A 49 9.22 11.44 -5.28
C LYS A 49 8.40 10.18 -5.55
N THR A 50 9.06 9.04 -5.59
CA THR A 50 8.39 7.74 -5.80
C THR A 50 7.53 7.38 -4.59
N ALA A 51 8.05 7.54 -3.37
CA ALA A 51 7.28 7.30 -2.14
C ALA A 51 6.01 8.17 -2.07
N TYR A 52 6.12 9.46 -2.37
CA TYR A 52 5.00 10.41 -2.46
C TYR A 52 3.95 9.97 -3.47
N ASN A 53 4.38 9.52 -4.66
CA ASN A 53 3.48 9.07 -5.73
C ASN A 53 2.80 7.73 -5.44
N LEU A 54 3.34 6.96 -4.50
CA LEU A 54 2.80 5.69 -4.04
C LEU A 54 2.09 5.80 -2.68
N ASN A 55 2.12 6.95 -2.00
CA ASN A 55 1.46 7.14 -0.71
C ASN A 55 -0.01 7.58 -0.87
N ALA A 56 -0.94 6.78 -0.35
CA ALA A 56 -2.38 7.02 -0.45
C ALA A 56 -2.82 8.35 0.17
N ALA A 57 -2.26 8.74 1.31
CA ALA A 57 -2.63 9.97 2.00
C ALA A 57 -2.17 11.20 1.20
N SER A 58 -0.95 11.19 0.67
CA SER A 58 -0.40 12.23 -0.20
C SER A 58 -1.23 12.40 -1.48
N GLN A 59 -1.58 11.28 -2.13
CA GLN A 59 -2.41 11.29 -3.34
C GLN A 59 -3.83 11.78 -3.05
N LYS A 60 -4.41 11.39 -1.91
CA LYS A 60 -5.74 11.86 -1.49
C LYS A 60 -5.74 13.36 -1.21
N ARG A 61 -4.71 13.91 -0.55
CA ARG A 61 -4.58 15.35 -0.29
C ARG A 61 -4.47 16.13 -1.60
N SER A 62 -3.62 15.67 -2.53
CA SER A 62 -3.49 16.26 -3.87
C SER A 62 -4.83 16.28 -4.61
N LEU A 63 -5.58 15.18 -4.55
CA LEU A 63 -6.89 15.07 -5.19
C LEU A 63 -7.92 16.09 -4.66
N PHE A 64 -7.90 16.39 -3.35
CA PHE A 64 -8.81 17.39 -2.79
C PHE A 64 -8.53 18.79 -3.31
N VAL A 65 -7.26 19.18 -3.39
CA VAL A 65 -6.85 20.49 -3.94
C VAL A 65 -7.33 20.62 -5.39
N LEU A 66 -7.14 19.57 -6.19
CA LEU A 66 -7.56 19.58 -7.60
C LEU A 66 -9.07 19.74 -7.79
N LYS A 67 -9.86 19.20 -6.86
CA LYS A 67 -11.32 19.33 -6.87
C LYS A 67 -11.81 20.65 -6.30
N GLY A 68 -10.97 21.39 -5.59
CA GLY A 68 -11.30 22.70 -5.05
C GLY A 68 -11.60 23.71 -6.16
N THR A 69 -12.19 24.84 -5.76
CA THR A 69 -12.48 25.98 -6.64
C THR A 69 -11.34 26.99 -6.70
N ASP A 70 -10.25 26.75 -5.97
CA ASP A 70 -9.12 27.67 -5.89
C ASP A 70 -8.44 27.86 -7.26
N SER A 71 -8.05 29.09 -7.59
CA SER A 71 -7.34 29.41 -8.84
C SER A 71 -5.87 28.98 -8.81
N ASN A 72 -5.25 28.86 -7.62
CA ASN A 72 -3.81 28.66 -7.45
C ASN A 72 -3.43 27.19 -7.13
N LYS A 73 -4.11 26.23 -7.74
CA LYS A 73 -3.96 24.79 -7.43
C LYS A 73 -2.51 24.30 -7.51
N ASP A 74 -1.76 24.73 -8.52
CA ASP A 74 -0.38 24.28 -8.74
C ASP A 74 0.56 24.75 -7.63
N GLU A 75 0.37 25.97 -7.13
CA GLU A 75 1.15 26.51 -6.02
C GLU A 75 0.86 25.76 -4.72
N ILE A 76 -0.42 25.47 -4.45
CA ILE A 76 -0.85 24.69 -3.28
C ILE A 76 -0.28 23.26 -3.36
N LEU A 77 -0.31 22.62 -4.53
CA LEU A 77 0.25 21.28 -4.72
C LEU A 77 1.77 21.25 -4.49
N LYS A 78 2.49 22.27 -4.99
CA LYS A 78 3.93 22.41 -4.75
C LYS A 78 4.23 22.60 -3.28
N GLN A 79 3.48 23.46 -2.57
CA GLN A 79 3.63 23.66 -1.14
C GLN A 79 3.42 22.34 -0.38
N ILE A 80 2.35 21.60 -0.68
CA ILE A 80 2.06 20.31 -0.05
C ILE A 80 3.18 19.29 -0.28
N TYR A 81 3.74 19.25 -1.49
CA TYR A 81 4.86 18.37 -1.81
C TYR A 81 6.09 18.70 -0.97
N GLU A 82 6.50 19.97 -0.91
CA GLU A 82 7.67 20.40 -0.13
C GLU A 82 7.45 20.25 1.39
N GLU A 83 6.26 20.55 1.92
CA GLU A 83 5.90 20.27 3.32
C GLU A 83 6.11 18.80 3.67
N GLN A 84 5.57 17.90 2.84
CA GLN A 84 5.69 16.47 3.07
C GLN A 84 7.12 15.97 2.90
N LYS A 85 7.89 16.56 1.98
CA LYS A 85 9.31 16.25 1.79
C LYS A 85 10.11 16.61 3.02
N THR A 86 9.90 17.80 3.59
CA THR A 86 10.55 18.22 4.83
C THR A 86 10.23 17.27 5.98
N ILE A 87 8.95 16.88 6.12
CA ILE A 87 8.56 15.89 7.14
C ILE A 87 9.27 14.56 6.89
N PHE A 88 9.21 14.03 5.67
CA PHE A 88 9.86 12.77 5.29
C PHE A 88 11.35 12.76 5.61
N VAL A 89 12.07 13.84 5.31
CA VAL A 89 13.50 13.97 5.65
C VAL A 89 13.72 14.00 7.16
N SER A 90 12.84 14.68 7.92
CA SER A 90 12.97 14.85 9.38
C SER A 90 12.65 13.61 10.23
N VAL A 91 11.93 12.62 9.67
CA VAL A 91 11.56 11.40 10.42
C VAL A 91 12.81 10.64 10.84
N GLN A 92 12.92 10.41 12.15
CA GLN A 92 13.99 9.65 12.81
C GLN A 92 13.64 8.16 12.92
N ASN A 93 14.55 7.36 13.49
CA ASN A 93 14.44 5.90 13.62
C ASN A 93 13.37 5.41 14.63
N ARG A 94 12.51 6.31 15.13
CA ARG A 94 11.46 5.96 16.08
C ARG A 94 10.13 5.82 15.33
N PHE A 95 9.53 4.64 15.42
CA PHE A 95 8.19 4.43 14.89
C PHE A 95 7.14 4.99 15.86
N VAL A 96 6.36 5.95 15.39
CA VAL A 96 5.25 6.58 16.11
C VAL A 96 3.96 6.33 15.33
N PRO A 97 3.06 5.46 15.83
CA PRO A 97 1.82 5.16 15.13
C PRO A 97 1.04 6.43 14.75
N ASN A 98 0.48 6.45 13.54
CA ASN A 98 -0.31 7.55 12.98
C ASN A 98 0.45 8.86 12.68
N ALA A 99 1.75 8.96 12.97
CA ALA A 99 2.54 10.10 12.50
C ALA A 99 2.81 9.98 10.99
N LEU A 100 2.83 11.12 10.30
CA LEU A 100 3.07 11.16 8.86
C LEU A 100 4.49 10.67 8.55
N TRP A 101 4.62 9.81 7.53
CA TRP A 101 5.90 9.21 7.10
C TRP A 101 6.63 8.38 8.16
N THR A 102 5.96 8.04 9.27
CA THR A 102 6.58 7.26 10.36
C THR A 102 7.07 5.88 9.91
N GLU A 103 6.52 5.31 8.84
CA GLU A 103 6.96 4.05 8.26
C GLU A 103 8.42 4.10 7.77
N LYS A 104 8.97 5.29 7.53
CA LYS A 104 10.40 5.47 7.22
C LYS A 104 11.30 4.92 8.32
N ALA A 105 10.88 5.00 9.58
CA ALA A 105 11.61 4.40 10.70
C ALA A 105 11.74 2.88 10.55
N LEU A 106 10.76 2.21 9.93
CA LEU A 106 10.74 0.77 9.73
C LEU A 106 11.46 0.34 8.45
N PHE A 107 11.38 1.15 7.38
CA PHE A 107 11.93 0.83 6.06
C PHE A 107 13.29 1.50 5.84
N ILE A 108 14.30 1.04 6.56
CA ILE A 108 15.65 1.61 6.54
C ILE A 108 16.60 0.90 5.55
N LYS A 109 17.67 1.60 5.15
CA LYS A 109 18.76 1.01 4.36
C LYS A 109 19.38 -0.18 5.12
N GLY A 110 19.61 -1.29 4.41
CA GLY A 110 20.16 -2.52 4.99
C GLY A 110 19.13 -3.45 5.65
N MET A 111 17.86 -3.03 5.78
CA MET A 111 16.76 -3.93 6.15
C MET A 111 16.62 -5.05 5.11
N LYS A 112 16.56 -6.29 5.59
CA LYS A 112 16.12 -7.46 4.81
C LYS A 112 14.63 -7.65 5.07
N TYR A 113 13.88 -8.01 4.04
CA TYR A 113 12.47 -8.31 4.20
C TYR A 113 12.02 -9.41 3.26
N LYS A 114 10.94 -10.08 3.62
CA LYS A 114 10.26 -11.09 2.80
C LYS A 114 8.76 -10.90 2.89
N ILE A 115 8.10 -10.82 1.73
CA ILE A 115 6.64 -10.80 1.66
C ILE A 115 6.16 -12.25 1.73
N ASN A 116 5.46 -12.61 2.80
CA ASN A 116 5.02 -13.97 3.07
C ASN A 116 3.66 -14.26 2.42
N LYS A 117 2.73 -13.31 2.52
CA LYS A 117 1.36 -13.48 2.05
C LYS A 117 0.75 -12.14 1.67
N VAL A 118 -0.06 -12.14 0.61
CA VAL A 118 -0.99 -11.04 0.30
C VAL A 118 -2.42 -11.51 0.50
N THR A 119 -3.16 -10.77 1.32
CA THR A 119 -4.58 -10.97 1.56
C THR A 119 -5.36 -9.80 0.97
N MET A 120 -6.36 -10.12 0.15
CA MET A 120 -7.26 -9.15 -0.46
C MET A 120 -8.57 -9.14 0.34
N GLY A 121 -9.10 -7.96 0.65
CA GLY A 121 -10.34 -7.81 1.41
C GLY A 121 -11.20 -6.70 0.84
N LEU A 122 -12.52 -6.85 0.95
CA LEU A 122 -13.46 -5.78 0.65
C LEU A 122 -13.32 -4.67 1.70
N ASP A 123 -13.41 -3.42 1.26
CA ASP A 123 -13.41 -2.23 2.13
C ASP A 123 -14.76 -2.08 2.84
N VAL A 124 -14.97 -2.87 3.90
CA VAL A 124 -16.29 -2.97 4.59
C VAL A 124 -16.62 -1.72 5.42
N ASP A 125 -15.61 -0.95 5.84
CA ASP A 125 -15.75 0.24 6.69
C ASP A 125 -16.29 1.48 5.95
N ASN A 126 -16.56 1.38 4.64
CA ASN A 126 -17.11 2.49 3.86
C ASN A 126 -18.61 2.26 3.59
N PRO A 127 -19.51 3.15 4.05
CA PRO A 127 -20.96 3.03 3.78
C PRO A 127 -21.32 2.99 2.29
N THR A 128 -20.43 3.49 1.41
CA THR A 128 -20.61 3.46 -0.05
C THR A 128 -20.01 2.24 -0.75
N ALA A 129 -19.38 1.31 0.00
CA ALA A 129 -18.75 0.11 -0.55
C ALA A 129 -19.77 -0.87 -1.18
N PHE A 130 -21.03 -0.82 -0.76
CA PHE A 130 -22.09 -1.64 -1.36
C PHE A 130 -22.28 -1.40 -2.87
N TYR A 131 -22.01 -0.17 -3.35
CA TYR A 131 -22.17 0.19 -4.77
C TYR A 131 -20.85 0.17 -5.57
N ARG A 132 -19.70 0.03 -4.91
CA ARG A 132 -18.38 0.01 -5.55
C ARG A 132 -17.54 -1.08 -4.89
N LYS A 133 -17.13 -2.11 -5.64
CA LYS A 133 -16.17 -3.13 -5.19
C LYS A 133 -14.82 -2.48 -4.87
N ARG A 134 -14.70 -1.88 -3.68
CA ARG A 134 -13.47 -1.31 -3.16
C ARG A 134 -12.69 -2.44 -2.51
N ILE A 135 -11.55 -2.78 -3.10
CA ILE A 135 -10.66 -3.81 -2.58
C ILE A 135 -9.46 -3.13 -1.91
N ASN A 136 -9.17 -3.54 -0.69
CA ASN A 136 -7.91 -3.23 0.01
C ASN A 136 -7.05 -4.50 0.02
N ALA A 137 -5.74 -4.33 0.08
CA ALA A 137 -4.81 -5.44 0.24
C ALA A 137 -3.99 -5.28 1.51
N ALA A 138 -3.58 -6.40 2.08
CA ALA A 138 -2.67 -6.46 3.21
C ALA A 138 -1.54 -7.45 2.86
N ALA A 139 -0.30 -6.97 2.87
CA ALA A 139 0.89 -7.78 2.69
C ALA A 139 1.51 -8.05 4.07
N ASP A 140 1.62 -9.33 4.42
CA ASP A 140 2.37 -9.80 5.59
C ASP A 140 3.86 -9.83 5.24
N ILE A 141 4.67 -9.09 5.98
CA ILE A 141 6.09 -8.91 5.71
C ILE A 141 6.89 -9.28 6.96
N GLU A 142 7.85 -10.18 6.81
CA GLU A 142 8.89 -10.39 7.82
C GLU A 142 10.05 -9.44 7.53
N ALA A 143 10.55 -8.73 8.55
CA ALA A 143 11.69 -7.85 8.43
C ALA A 143 12.78 -8.19 9.45
N GLU A 144 14.03 -8.06 9.01
CA GLU A 144 15.23 -8.27 9.80
C GLU A 144 16.21 -7.10 9.62
N TYR A 145 16.72 -6.62 10.76
CA TYR A 145 17.65 -5.50 10.87
C TYR A 145 19.01 -6.01 11.36
N ASN A 146 20.04 -5.82 10.54
CA ASN A 146 21.37 -6.39 10.81
C ASN A 146 22.27 -5.48 11.67
N ASN A 147 21.86 -4.23 11.94
CA ASN A 147 22.63 -3.27 12.73
C ASN A 147 21.75 -2.67 13.84
N LYS A 148 22.17 -2.84 15.10
CA LYS A 148 21.45 -2.34 16.29
C LYS A 148 21.34 -0.82 16.35
N GLU A 149 22.36 -0.10 15.86
CA GLU A 149 22.45 1.37 15.95
C GLU A 149 21.49 2.07 14.99
N THR A 150 21.23 1.45 13.84
CA THR A 150 20.33 2.00 12.82
C THR A 150 18.93 1.37 12.85
N ALA A 151 18.76 0.27 13.58
CA ALA A 151 17.48 -0.42 13.71
C ALA A 151 16.36 0.48 14.25
N PRO A 152 15.10 0.24 13.85
CA PRO A 152 13.96 0.96 14.41
C PRO A 152 13.87 0.76 15.91
N VAL A 153 13.55 1.83 16.61
CA VAL A 153 13.22 1.80 18.03
C VAL A 153 11.72 1.78 18.19
N PHE A 154 11.24 0.78 18.94
CA PHE A 154 9.84 0.61 19.29
C PHE A 154 9.73 0.27 20.77
N GLU A 155 8.82 0.93 21.48
CA GLU A 155 8.63 0.76 22.94
C GLU A 155 9.92 0.82 23.77
N GLY A 156 10.92 1.58 23.30
CA GLY A 156 12.21 1.78 23.99
C GLY A 156 13.29 0.76 23.65
N GLY A 157 13.00 -0.28 22.84
CA GLY A 157 13.97 -1.27 22.38
C GLY A 157 14.27 -1.19 20.89
N SER A 158 15.52 -1.44 20.49
CA SER A 158 15.91 -1.61 19.09
C SER A 158 15.44 -2.96 18.56
N ILE A 159 14.67 -2.97 17.48
CA ILE A 159 14.12 -4.18 16.86
C ILE A 159 15.22 -4.90 16.05
N LYS A 160 15.39 -6.20 16.27
CA LYS A 160 16.22 -7.09 15.44
C LYS A 160 15.41 -7.77 14.35
N LYS A 161 14.22 -8.30 14.69
CA LYS A 161 13.28 -8.92 13.73
C LYS A 161 11.85 -8.59 14.11
N THR A 162 10.96 -8.50 13.13
CA THR A 162 9.52 -8.37 13.37
C THR A 162 8.71 -8.72 12.13
N ASP A 163 7.48 -9.17 12.33
CA ASP A 163 6.46 -9.19 11.29
C ASP A 163 5.69 -7.87 11.26
N MET A 164 5.32 -7.45 10.06
CA MET A 164 4.55 -6.25 9.77
C MET A 164 3.41 -6.56 8.81
N ILE A 165 2.37 -5.75 8.86
CA ILE A 165 1.27 -5.75 7.90
C ILE A 165 1.31 -4.43 7.15
N VAL A 166 1.69 -4.48 5.87
CA VAL A 166 1.61 -3.33 4.96
C VAL A 166 0.24 -3.31 4.31
N LYS A 167 -0.51 -2.24 4.55
CA LYS A 167 -1.84 -2.04 4.00
C LYS A 167 -1.73 -1.24 2.71
N MET A 168 -2.37 -1.74 1.67
CA MET A 168 -2.47 -1.10 0.36
C MET A 168 -3.94 -0.81 0.03
N VAL A 169 -4.16 0.25 -0.71
CA VAL A 169 -5.46 0.64 -1.25
C VAL A 169 -5.34 0.89 -2.73
N HIS A 170 -6.32 0.43 -3.49
CA HIS A 170 -6.34 0.65 -4.92
C HIS A 170 -6.58 2.14 -5.26
N SER A 171 -5.89 2.71 -6.25
CA SER A 171 -6.03 4.12 -6.67
C SER A 171 -7.48 4.50 -6.99
N LYS A 172 -8.22 3.60 -7.63
CA LYS A 172 -9.67 3.69 -7.90
C LYS A 172 -10.52 3.98 -6.65
N ASN A 173 -10.07 3.60 -5.45
CA ASN A 173 -10.79 3.83 -4.19
C ASN A 173 -10.57 5.24 -3.62
N ILE A 174 -9.51 5.95 -4.06
CA ILE A 174 -9.17 7.30 -3.58
C ILE A 174 -9.86 8.38 -4.43
N GLY A 175 -10.04 8.16 -5.74
CA GLY A 175 -10.99 8.93 -6.56
C GLY A 175 -10.71 8.93 -8.06
N LYS A 176 -11.75 9.19 -8.88
CA LYS A 176 -11.70 9.19 -10.35
C LYS A 176 -10.83 10.30 -10.98
N THR A 177 -10.51 11.38 -10.24
CA THR A 177 -9.84 12.57 -10.79
C THR A 177 -8.31 12.48 -10.83
N LEU A 178 -7.72 11.34 -10.40
CA LEU A 178 -6.30 11.06 -10.67
C LEU A 178 -5.98 10.92 -12.17
N LYS A 179 -7.03 10.81 -13.01
CA LYS A 179 -6.98 10.72 -14.47
C LYS A 179 -6.29 11.86 -15.21
N SER A 180 -6.15 13.05 -14.61
CA SER A 180 -5.81 14.26 -15.38
C SER A 180 -4.47 14.91 -15.04
N MET A 181 -3.64 14.35 -14.16
CA MET A 181 -2.28 14.86 -13.94
C MET A 181 -1.21 13.82 -14.26
N SER A 182 -0.70 13.96 -15.48
CA SER A 182 0.68 13.62 -15.90
C SER A 182 1.27 12.33 -15.34
N GLY A 183 0.82 11.18 -15.86
CA GLY A 183 1.58 9.92 -15.76
C GLY A 183 1.27 9.03 -14.56
N ILE A 184 0.19 9.28 -13.82
CA ILE A 184 -0.34 8.28 -12.90
C ILE A 184 -1.14 7.27 -13.72
N GLU A 185 -0.56 6.09 -13.97
CA GLU A 185 -1.27 4.97 -14.59
C GLU A 185 -2.55 4.65 -13.81
N ASP A 186 -3.63 4.42 -14.55
CA ASP A 186 -5.03 4.33 -14.10
C ASP A 186 -5.34 3.12 -13.20
N ASP A 187 -4.31 2.38 -12.76
CA ASP A 187 -4.45 1.09 -12.09
C ASP A 187 -3.23 0.77 -11.22
N LYS A 188 -3.18 1.33 -10.00
CA LYS A 188 -2.06 1.07 -9.08
C LYS A 188 -2.48 0.91 -7.63
N TRP A 189 -1.67 0.15 -6.91
CA TRP A 189 -1.77 0.01 -5.46
C TRP A 189 -1.00 1.12 -4.77
N LEU A 190 -1.63 1.74 -3.79
CA LEU A 190 -1.09 2.84 -3.00
C LEU A 190 -0.91 2.40 -1.55
N PHE A 191 0.23 2.74 -0.96
CA PHE A 191 0.52 2.52 0.44
C PHE A 191 -0.46 3.30 1.32
N LYS A 192 -1.20 2.59 2.17
CA LYS A 192 -2.17 3.15 3.12
C LYS A 192 -1.60 3.25 4.53
N GLY A 193 -0.65 2.38 4.88
CA GLY A 193 -0.04 2.36 6.20
C GLY A 193 0.64 1.03 6.52
N VAL A 194 1.32 0.98 7.66
CA VAL A 194 1.99 -0.20 8.18
C VAL A 194 1.65 -0.39 9.65
N ALA A 195 1.55 -1.64 10.07
CA ALA A 195 1.39 -2.01 11.48
C ALA A 195 2.39 -3.11 11.84
N ILE A 196 2.99 -3.02 13.04
CA ILE A 196 3.86 -4.05 13.59
C ILE A 196 3.01 -5.11 14.28
N LYS A 197 3.30 -6.40 14.07
CA LYS A 197 2.69 -7.49 14.86
C LYS A 197 3.44 -7.60 16.19
N TYR A 198 2.93 -6.97 17.24
CA TYR A 198 3.58 -6.88 18.56
C TYR A 198 4.17 -8.22 19.07
N GLY A 199 3.43 -9.33 18.94
CA GLY A 199 3.89 -10.65 19.39
C GLY A 199 5.02 -11.29 18.56
N SER A 200 5.46 -10.65 17.48
CA SER A 200 6.54 -11.14 16.61
C SER A 200 7.86 -10.38 16.80
N ILE A 201 7.88 -9.35 17.64
CA ILE A 201 9.04 -8.49 17.82
C ILE A 201 10.14 -9.25 18.57
N VAL A 202 11.33 -9.27 17.99
CA VAL A 202 12.56 -9.71 18.64
C VAL A 202 13.47 -8.50 18.79
N TYR A 203 13.77 -8.12 20.03
CA TYR A 203 14.71 -7.03 20.34
C TYR A 203 16.17 -7.52 20.35
N TRP A 204 17.11 -6.57 20.34
CA TRP A 204 18.56 -6.81 20.47
C TRP A 204 19.06 -6.96 21.91
#